data_AF-A0AAD5WJJ8-F1
#
_entry.id   AF-A0AAD5WJJ8-F1
#
_cell.length_a   1.000
_cell.length_b   1.000
_cell.length_c   1.000
_cell.angle_alpha   90.00
_cell.angle_beta   90.00
_cell.angle_gamma   90.00
#
_symmetry.space_group_name_H-M   'P 1'
#
loop_
_entity.id
_entity.type
_entity.pdbx_description
1 polymer ?
#
loop_
_entity_poly.entity_id
_entity_poly.type
_entity_poly.pdbx_seq_one_letter_code
_entity_poly.pdbx_strand_id
1 'polypeptide(L)'
;MGSSLIANTAIQPVDAYLRCSRDEDCTDVEKCCRNSCGKVCVDPTTATNCIHLFVAVKKLPGKTLNNRYVPKCDEDGKFERIQCDQHQCWCVDVNDGAEIAGSAMAISMIRNDMCREIRLCGVECSKQCAHGLKMSVFGCPDPTCKCRDICEGVR
;
A
#
# COMPACT_ATOMS: atom_id res chain seq x y z
N MET A 1 -7.61 67.31 -27.56
CA MET A 1 -8.52 66.36 -28.24
C MET A 1 -7.89 64.98 -28.16
N GLY A 2 -8.58 64.06 -27.48
CA GLY A 2 -8.37 62.61 -27.54
C GLY A 2 -7.07 62.07 -26.94
N SER A 3 -7.03 60.91 -26.30
CA SER A 3 -8.07 60.04 -25.76
C SER A 3 -7.38 59.17 -24.72
N SER A 4 -8.02 58.98 -23.57
CA SER A 4 -7.64 57.95 -22.61
C SER A 4 -7.53 56.60 -23.33
N LEU A 5 -6.38 55.93 -23.20
CA LEU A 5 -6.31 54.48 -23.37
C LEU A 5 -6.18 53.90 -21.96
N ILE A 6 -7.32 53.41 -21.49
CA ILE A 6 -7.47 52.64 -20.28
C ILE A 6 -6.60 51.39 -20.47
N ALA A 7 -5.59 51.20 -19.62
CA ALA A 7 -4.88 49.95 -19.55
C ALA A 7 -5.91 48.87 -19.19
N ASN A 8 -6.26 48.06 -20.19
CA ASN A 8 -7.09 46.89 -20.00
C ASN A 8 -6.26 45.93 -19.14
N THR A 9 -6.48 45.95 -17.82
CA THR A 9 -6.10 44.87 -16.94
C THR A 9 -6.87 43.65 -17.42
N ALA A 10 -6.21 42.85 -18.26
CA ALA A 10 -6.59 41.47 -18.44
C ALA A 10 -6.45 40.82 -17.06
N ILE A 11 -7.57 40.83 -16.32
CA ILE A 11 -7.78 39.92 -15.21
C ILE A 11 -7.68 38.55 -15.86
N GLN A 12 -6.52 37.91 -15.74
CA GLN A 12 -6.40 36.48 -16.02
C GLN A 12 -7.53 35.83 -15.22
N PRO A 13 -8.44 35.08 -15.86
CA PRO A 13 -9.49 34.42 -15.11
C PRO A 13 -8.76 33.57 -14.08
N VAL A 14 -9.12 33.77 -12.82
CA VAL A 14 -8.54 33.06 -11.69
C VAL A 14 -8.55 31.58 -12.06
N ASP A 15 -7.37 31.03 -12.41
CA ASP A 15 -7.23 29.62 -12.76
C ASP A 15 -7.66 28.85 -11.52
N ALA A 16 -8.89 28.36 -11.55
CA ALA A 16 -9.50 27.62 -10.47
C ALA A 16 -8.76 26.28 -10.33
N TYR A 17 -7.65 26.29 -9.59
CA TYR A 17 -6.99 25.17 -8.94
C TYR A 17 -7.04 23.86 -9.76
N LEU A 18 -6.44 23.86 -10.96
CA LEU A 18 -6.32 22.65 -11.77
C LEU A 18 -5.03 21.92 -11.36
N ARG A 19 -5.10 20.99 -10.41
CA ARG A 19 -3.94 20.16 -10.01
C ARG A 19 -3.78 18.90 -10.85
N CYS A 20 -4.82 18.50 -11.56
CA CYS A 20 -4.82 17.37 -12.47
C CYS A 20 -5.92 17.57 -13.54
N SER A 21 -5.73 16.96 -14.70
CA SER A 21 -6.72 16.89 -15.77
C SER A 21 -7.27 15.48 -15.96
N ARG A 22 -6.42 14.47 -15.76
CA ARG A 22 -6.69 13.03 -15.84
C ARG A 22 -5.97 12.28 -14.71
N ASP A 23 -6.37 11.04 -14.46
CA ASP A 23 -5.85 10.24 -13.34
C ASP A 23 -4.33 10.05 -13.42
N GLU A 24 -3.78 9.97 -14.64
CA GLU A 24 -2.34 9.78 -14.85
C GLU A 24 -1.50 11.03 -14.55
N ASP A 25 -2.14 12.18 -14.32
CA ASP A 25 -1.44 13.37 -13.84
C ASP A 25 -1.15 13.29 -12.33
N CYS A 26 -1.80 12.35 -11.63
CA CYS A 26 -1.65 12.15 -10.19
C CYS A 26 -0.53 11.15 -9.87
N THR A 27 -0.02 11.19 -8.64
CA THR A 27 1.08 10.34 -8.21
C THR A 27 0.60 9.04 -7.57
N ASP A 28 1.43 8.00 -7.60
CA ASP A 28 1.14 6.69 -7.02
C ASP A 28 -0.19 6.08 -7.54
N VAL A 29 -1.25 6.07 -6.72
CA VAL A 29 -2.58 5.52 -7.08
C VAL A 29 -3.70 6.54 -6.88
N GLU A 30 -3.34 7.81 -6.69
CA GLU A 30 -4.30 8.91 -6.59
C GLU A 30 -5.08 9.05 -7.91
N LYS A 31 -6.32 9.54 -7.80
CA LYS A 31 -7.18 9.78 -8.95
C LYS A 31 -7.61 11.23 -9.03
N CYS A 32 -7.83 11.71 -10.23
CA CYS A 32 -8.22 13.08 -10.47
C CYS A 32 -9.73 13.25 -10.30
N CYS A 33 -10.15 13.80 -9.17
CA CYS A 33 -11.55 14.05 -8.85
C CYS A 33 -11.92 15.53 -8.96
N ARG A 34 -13.15 15.81 -9.40
CA ARG A 34 -13.69 17.18 -9.47
C ARG A 34 -14.49 17.50 -8.21
N ASN A 35 -14.22 18.65 -7.60
CA ASN A 35 -15.03 19.23 -6.53
C ASN A 35 -15.55 20.63 -6.94
N SER A 36 -16.28 21.30 -6.05
CA SER A 36 -16.87 22.63 -6.31
C SER A 36 -15.83 23.74 -6.56
N CYS A 37 -14.55 23.49 -6.28
CA CYS A 37 -13.46 24.46 -6.41
C CYS A 37 -12.46 24.13 -7.53
N GLY A 38 -12.54 22.96 -8.16
CA GLY A 38 -11.62 22.55 -9.22
C GLY A 38 -11.46 21.04 -9.37
N LYS A 39 -10.31 20.62 -9.93
CA LYS A 39 -9.90 19.20 -10.00
C LYS A 39 -8.68 18.97 -9.13
N VAL A 40 -8.70 17.92 -8.33
CA VAL A 40 -7.68 17.60 -7.35
C VAL A 40 -7.40 16.10 -7.32
N CYS A 41 -6.14 15.72 -7.15
CA CYS A 41 -5.73 14.35 -6.90
C CYS A 41 -6.13 13.93 -5.49
N VAL A 42 -6.84 12.82 -5.36
CA VAL A 42 -7.27 12.27 -4.08
C VAL A 42 -7.02 10.78 -4.05
N ASP A 43 -6.82 10.23 -2.84
CA ASP A 43 -6.74 8.79 -2.68
C ASP A 43 -8.05 8.11 -3.06
N PRO A 44 -7.99 6.88 -3.57
CA PRO A 44 -9.19 6.09 -3.82
C PRO A 44 -9.95 5.83 -2.51
N THR A 45 -11.22 6.23 -2.46
CA THR A 45 -12.12 5.94 -1.33
C THR A 45 -12.58 4.48 -1.32
N THR A 46 -12.51 3.81 -2.46
CA THR A 46 -12.78 2.37 -2.60
C THR A 46 -11.60 1.76 -3.34
N ALA A 47 -10.85 0.92 -2.64
CA ALA A 47 -9.75 0.16 -3.21
C ALA A 47 -9.71 -1.24 -2.60
N THR A 48 -8.93 -2.11 -3.23
CA THR A 48 -8.59 -3.42 -2.66
C THR A 48 -7.74 -3.26 -1.40
N ASN A 49 -7.66 -4.33 -0.60
CA ASN A 49 -6.85 -4.33 0.62
C ASN A 49 -5.37 -4.00 0.36
N CYS A 50 -4.79 -4.51 -0.73
CA CYS A 50 -3.39 -4.23 -1.08
C CYS A 50 -3.18 -2.76 -1.41
N ILE A 51 -4.05 -2.16 -2.24
CA ILE A 51 -3.92 -0.75 -2.63
C ILE A 51 -4.11 0.17 -1.42
N HIS A 52 -5.08 -0.12 -0.54
CA HIS A 52 -5.24 0.63 0.70
C HIS A 52 -3.99 0.57 1.57
N LEU A 53 -3.38 -0.61 1.74
CA LEU A 53 -2.14 -0.77 2.49
C LEU A 53 -0.98 -0.03 1.81
N PHE A 54 -0.83 -0.17 0.48
CA PHE A 54 0.23 0.49 -0.29
C PHE A 54 0.19 2.01 -0.12
N VAL A 55 -0.98 2.63 -0.29
CA VAL A 55 -1.16 4.09 -0.08
C VAL A 55 -0.78 4.49 1.33
N ALA A 56 -1.28 3.75 2.35
CA ALA A 56 -0.97 4.04 3.73
C ALA A 56 0.54 3.99 3.99
N VAL A 57 1.23 2.99 3.45
CA VAL A 57 2.69 2.83 3.57
C VAL A 57 3.44 3.94 2.85
N LYS A 58 3.01 4.35 1.64
CA LYS A 58 3.64 5.43 0.87
C LYS A 58 3.54 6.80 1.54
N LYS A 59 2.54 6.99 2.41
CA LYS A 59 2.35 8.21 3.20
C LYS A 59 3.22 8.30 4.44
N LEU A 60 3.87 7.21 4.84
CA LEU A 60 4.81 7.23 5.96
C LEU A 60 6.06 8.05 5.59
N PRO A 61 6.72 8.71 6.56
CA PRO A 61 7.96 9.46 6.29
C PRO A 61 9.04 8.59 5.62
N GLY A 62 9.18 7.34 6.08
CA GLY A 62 10.11 6.36 5.51
C GLY A 62 9.56 5.57 4.31
N LYS A 63 8.32 5.84 3.88
CA LYS A 63 7.60 5.16 2.79
C LYS A 63 7.64 3.62 2.82
N THR A 64 7.82 3.05 4.00
CA THR A 64 8.01 1.62 4.25
C THR A 64 7.52 1.29 5.67
N LEU A 65 7.15 0.03 5.90
CA LEU A 65 6.90 -0.51 7.24
C LEU A 65 8.19 -1.06 7.84
N ASN A 66 8.06 -1.75 8.99
CA ASN A 66 9.16 -2.47 9.60
C ASN A 66 9.89 -3.38 8.59
N ASN A 67 11.20 -3.53 8.76
CA ASN A 67 12.09 -4.23 7.83
C ASN A 67 12.03 -3.73 6.36
N ARG A 68 11.68 -2.45 6.15
CA ARG A 68 11.54 -1.81 4.84
C ARG A 68 10.48 -2.45 3.94
N TYR A 69 9.47 -3.08 4.53
CA TYR A 69 8.40 -3.71 3.77
C TYR A 69 7.52 -2.68 3.06
N VAL A 70 7.28 -2.88 1.77
CA VAL A 70 6.27 -2.20 0.96
C VAL A 70 5.45 -3.30 0.28
N PRO A 71 4.11 -3.33 0.43
CA PRO A 71 3.30 -4.35 -0.19
C PRO A 71 3.40 -4.28 -1.71
N LYS A 72 3.54 -5.43 -2.35
CA LYS A 72 3.46 -5.58 -3.80
C LYS A 72 2.04 -5.92 -4.21
N CYS A 73 1.48 -5.12 -5.10
CA CYS A 73 0.16 -5.36 -5.67
C CYS A 73 0.28 -5.70 -7.15
N ASP A 74 -0.57 -6.59 -7.64
CA ASP A 74 -0.69 -6.89 -9.07
C ASP A 74 -1.49 -5.81 -9.81
N GLU A 75 -1.69 -6.00 -11.12
CA GLU A 75 -2.39 -5.06 -12.00
C GLU A 75 -3.88 -4.89 -11.62
N ASP A 76 -4.49 -5.90 -10.99
CA ASP A 76 -5.87 -5.84 -10.47
C ASP A 76 -5.93 -5.20 -9.07
N GLY A 77 -4.77 -4.80 -8.53
CA GLY A 77 -4.63 -4.25 -7.19
C GLY A 77 -4.73 -5.29 -6.08
N LYS A 78 -4.72 -6.59 -6.38
CA LYS A 78 -4.64 -7.65 -5.36
C LYS A 78 -3.20 -7.80 -4.88
N PHE A 79 -2.99 -8.51 -3.77
CA PHE A 79 -1.64 -8.81 -3.34
C PHE A 79 -0.97 -9.75 -4.33
N GLU A 80 0.26 -9.43 -4.75
CA GLU A 80 1.12 -10.45 -5.33
C GLU A 80 1.25 -11.62 -4.34
N ARG A 81 1.14 -12.86 -4.82
CA ARG A 81 1.17 -14.06 -3.96
C ARG A 81 2.44 -14.12 -3.10
N ILE A 82 3.55 -13.58 -3.57
CA ILE A 82 4.83 -13.53 -2.85
C ILE A 82 5.08 -12.09 -2.42
N GLN A 83 5.21 -11.88 -1.11
CA GLN A 83 5.58 -10.61 -0.49
C GLN A 83 6.99 -10.73 0.09
N CYS A 84 7.74 -9.63 0.10
CA CYS A 84 9.12 -9.60 0.58
C CYS A 84 9.41 -8.34 1.38
N ASP A 85 10.12 -8.49 2.50
CA ASP A 85 10.82 -7.40 3.17
C ASP A 85 12.32 -7.43 2.83
N GLN A 86 13.16 -6.71 3.56
CA GLN A 86 14.60 -6.68 3.32
C GLN A 86 15.36 -7.97 3.69
N HIS A 87 14.72 -8.94 4.36
CA HIS A 87 15.35 -10.14 4.92
C HIS A 87 14.76 -11.44 4.40
N GLN A 88 13.46 -11.48 4.16
CA GLN A 88 12.72 -12.69 3.81
C GLN A 88 11.56 -12.40 2.86
N CYS A 89 11.09 -13.45 2.21
CA CYS A 89 9.85 -13.46 1.47
C CYS A 89 8.90 -14.49 2.06
N TRP A 90 7.60 -14.25 1.97
CA TRP A 90 6.53 -15.15 2.40
C TRP A 90 5.39 -15.15 1.38
N CYS A 91 4.55 -16.16 1.47
CA CYS A 91 3.35 -16.28 0.65
C CYS A 91 2.16 -15.66 1.37
N VAL A 92 1.25 -15.03 0.63
CA VAL A 92 0.03 -14.43 1.18
C VAL A 92 -1.21 -14.92 0.44
N ASP A 93 -2.38 -14.81 1.10
CA ASP A 93 -3.65 -14.79 0.38
C ASP A 93 -3.73 -13.52 -0.47
N VAL A 94 -4.16 -13.68 -1.72
CA VAL A 94 -4.16 -12.60 -2.71
C VAL A 94 -5.19 -11.51 -2.41
N ASN A 95 -6.24 -11.80 -1.64
CA ASN A 95 -7.34 -10.87 -1.41
C ASN A 95 -7.16 -10.06 -0.12
N ASP A 96 -6.70 -10.68 0.96
CA ASP A 96 -6.55 -10.03 2.27
C ASP A 96 -5.10 -9.78 2.70
N GLY A 97 -4.13 -10.41 2.03
CA GLY A 97 -2.71 -10.23 2.33
C GLY A 97 -2.25 -10.99 3.58
N ALA A 98 -3.09 -11.89 4.13
CA ALA A 98 -2.73 -12.72 5.27
C ALA A 98 -1.59 -13.68 4.88
N GLU A 99 -0.54 -13.71 5.70
CA GLU A 99 0.58 -14.62 5.51
C GLU A 99 0.15 -16.07 5.65
N ILE A 100 0.52 -16.90 4.65
CA ILE A 100 0.33 -18.34 4.70
C ILE A 100 1.35 -18.92 5.68
N ALA A 101 0.87 -19.55 6.73
CA ALA A 101 1.72 -20.11 7.77
C ALA A 101 2.75 -21.11 7.20
N GLY A 102 4.00 -21.04 7.65
CA GLY A 102 5.12 -21.88 7.24
C GLY A 102 5.77 -21.49 5.91
N SER A 103 5.33 -20.39 5.29
CA SER A 103 5.76 -19.98 3.96
C SER A 103 6.98 -19.05 3.93
N ALA A 104 7.36 -18.44 5.06
CA ALA A 104 8.45 -17.48 5.08
C ALA A 104 9.81 -18.17 4.86
N MET A 105 10.64 -17.56 4.03
CA MET A 105 11.98 -18.03 3.70
C MET A 105 12.93 -16.83 3.61
N ALA A 106 14.13 -16.98 4.18
CA ALA A 106 15.19 -15.99 4.00
C ALA A 106 15.46 -15.77 2.50
N ILE A 107 15.80 -14.55 2.09
CA ILE A 107 16.02 -14.20 0.68
C ILE A 107 17.05 -15.11 0.01
N SER A 108 18.10 -15.50 0.75
CA SER A 108 19.15 -16.42 0.27
C SER A 108 18.68 -17.85 0.00
N MET A 109 17.49 -18.21 0.45
CA MET A 109 16.89 -19.54 0.30
C MET A 109 15.68 -19.54 -0.64
N ILE A 110 15.37 -18.42 -1.29
CA ILE A 110 14.26 -18.36 -2.26
C ILE A 110 14.55 -19.32 -3.42
N ARG A 111 13.54 -20.08 -3.80
CA ARG A 111 13.57 -21.00 -4.92
C ARG A 111 12.39 -20.73 -5.86
N ASN A 112 12.48 -21.20 -7.09
CA ASN A 112 11.44 -21.00 -8.11
C ASN A 112 10.11 -21.69 -7.76
N ASP A 113 10.12 -22.66 -6.85
CA ASP A 113 8.97 -23.41 -6.35
C ASP A 113 8.39 -22.82 -5.06
N MET A 114 8.77 -21.59 -4.68
CA MET A 114 8.20 -20.90 -3.52
C MET A 114 6.66 -20.90 -3.57
N CYS A 115 6.03 -21.07 -2.41
CA CYS A 115 4.59 -21.25 -2.23
C CYS A 115 4.00 -22.59 -2.70
N ARG A 116 4.81 -23.56 -3.16
CA ARG A 116 4.35 -24.93 -3.44
C ARG A 116 4.51 -25.86 -2.24
N GLU A 117 5.68 -25.83 -1.62
CA GLU A 117 5.99 -26.63 -0.43
C GLU A 117 6.02 -25.72 0.80
N ILE A 118 5.03 -25.89 1.68
CA ILE A 118 4.87 -25.08 2.89
C ILE A 118 5.27 -25.91 4.11
N ARG A 119 6.02 -25.31 5.05
CA ARG A 119 6.41 -25.99 6.28
C ARG A 119 5.20 -26.15 7.20
N LEU A 120 5.07 -27.30 7.85
CA LEU A 120 4.06 -27.50 8.87
C LEU A 120 4.43 -26.71 10.13
N CYS A 121 3.52 -25.84 10.56
CA CYS A 121 3.63 -25.16 11.84
C CYS A 121 3.05 -26.05 12.95
N GLY A 122 3.77 -26.18 14.07
CA GLY A 122 3.29 -26.93 15.24
C GLY A 122 2.37 -26.13 16.18
N VAL A 123 2.09 -24.87 15.85
CA VAL A 123 1.26 -23.96 16.64
C VAL A 123 0.02 -23.62 15.84
N GLU A 124 -1.14 -23.85 16.43
CA GLU A 124 -2.44 -23.42 15.90
C GLU A 124 -3.07 -22.40 16.85
N CYS A 125 -3.55 -21.29 16.29
CA CYS A 125 -4.16 -20.21 17.04
C CYS A 125 -5.59 -19.99 16.54
N SER A 126 -6.57 -20.02 17.44
CA SER A 126 -7.98 -19.76 17.10
C SER A 126 -8.38 -18.29 17.20
N LYS A 127 -7.43 -17.39 17.48
CA LYS A 127 -7.70 -15.97 17.69
C LYS A 127 -7.93 -15.25 16.37
N GLN A 128 -9.08 -14.59 16.23
CA GLN A 128 -9.36 -13.70 15.10
C GLN A 128 -8.65 -12.36 15.32
N CYS A 129 -7.80 -11.98 14.38
CA CYS A 129 -7.08 -10.71 14.42
C CYS A 129 -7.39 -9.93 13.14
N ALA A 130 -7.72 -8.64 13.28
CA ALA A 130 -8.05 -7.78 12.15
C ALA A 130 -6.94 -7.72 11.08
N HIS A 131 -5.69 -7.92 11.51
CA HIS A 131 -4.49 -7.85 10.68
C HIS A 131 -3.65 -9.13 10.72
N GLY A 132 -4.28 -10.24 11.09
CA GLY A 132 -3.61 -11.53 11.23
C GLY A 132 -2.80 -11.68 12.53
N LEU A 133 -2.19 -12.85 12.67
CA LEU A 133 -1.38 -13.23 13.82
C LEU A 133 0.05 -12.71 13.67
N LYS A 134 0.72 -12.49 14.80
CA LYS A 134 2.17 -12.29 14.81
C LYS A 134 2.84 -13.59 14.37
N MET A 135 3.74 -13.49 13.40
CA MET A 135 4.46 -14.63 12.82
C MET A 135 5.92 -14.60 13.27
N SER A 136 6.52 -15.78 13.41
CA SER A 136 7.95 -15.96 13.65
C SER A 136 8.76 -15.73 12.36
N VAL A 137 10.09 -15.72 12.48
CA VAL A 137 11.02 -15.61 11.33
C VAL A 137 10.94 -16.77 10.33
N PHE A 138 10.23 -17.86 10.67
CA PHE A 138 9.95 -18.98 9.77
C PHE A 138 8.54 -18.92 9.19
N GLY A 139 7.80 -17.85 9.48
CA GLY A 139 6.43 -17.64 9.02
C GLY A 139 5.42 -18.53 9.72
N CYS A 140 5.70 -19.02 10.93
CA CYS A 140 4.73 -19.76 11.75
C CYS A 140 4.12 -18.86 12.83
N PRO A 141 2.85 -19.07 13.24
CA PRO A 141 2.22 -18.30 14.32
C PRO A 141 3.09 -18.28 15.58
N ASP A 142 3.22 -17.10 16.17
CA ASP A 142 3.88 -16.94 17.47
C ASP A 142 3.17 -17.82 18.52
N PRO A 143 3.89 -18.60 19.35
CA PRO A 143 3.29 -19.48 20.36
C PRO A 143 2.37 -18.77 21.36
N THR A 144 2.52 -17.45 21.51
CA THR A 144 1.65 -16.63 22.36
C THR A 144 0.34 -16.21 21.67
N CYS A 145 0.15 -16.55 20.39
CA CYS A 145 -1.02 -16.23 19.57
C CYS A 145 -1.42 -14.74 19.62
N LYS A 146 -0.42 -13.86 19.68
CA LYS A 146 -0.65 -12.41 19.66
C LYS A 146 -1.08 -11.95 18.27
N CYS A 147 -1.92 -10.93 18.22
CA CYS A 147 -2.25 -10.28 16.97
C CYS A 147 -1.06 -9.47 16.48
N ARG A 148 -0.90 -9.41 15.16
CA ARG A 148 0.09 -8.55 14.52
C ARG A 148 -0.30 -7.09 14.73
N ASP A 149 0.66 -6.30 15.18
CA ASP A 149 0.56 -4.85 15.17
C ASP A 149 1.27 -4.34 13.91
N ILE A 150 0.49 -3.85 12.93
CA ILE A 150 1.04 -3.31 11.67
C ILE A 150 1.86 -2.03 11.93
N CYS A 151 1.55 -1.31 13.00
CA CYS A 151 2.23 -0.08 13.39
C CYS A 151 3.49 -0.35 14.22
N GLU A 152 3.81 -1.61 14.53
CA GLU A 152 5.03 -1.99 15.25
C GLU A 152 6.26 -1.51 14.45
N GLY A 153 7.02 -0.57 15.01
CA GLY A 153 8.24 -0.03 14.40
C GLY A 153 8.04 1.09 13.37
N VAL A 154 6.79 1.53 13.14
CA VAL A 154 6.53 2.74 12.35
C VAL A 154 6.92 3.97 13.19
N ARG A 155 7.81 4.82 12.66
CA ARG A 155 8.30 6.05 13.29
C ARG A 155 8.04 7.26 12.41
#